data_AF-A0A9C6DYX7-F1
#
_entry.id   AF-A0A9C6DYX7-F1
#
_cell.length_a   1.000
_cell.length_b   1.000
_cell.length_c   1.000
_cell.angle_alpha   90.00
_cell.angle_beta   90.00
_cell.angle_gamma   90.00
#
_symmetry.space_group_name_H-M   'P 1'
#
loop_
_entity.id
_entity.type
_entity.pdbx_description
1 polymer ?
#
loop_
_entity_poly.entity_id
_entity_poly.type
_entity_poly.pdbx_seq_one_letter_code
_entity_poly.pdbx_strand_id
1 'polypeptide(L)'
;MVARRLRPYSQLCGGSCSTVHFAEIAKFDSVFCSNTRRGNSYARARTKIGPKLRMKSSNNGYLGFKSVRVPINHILMKNQEVLFDGTYIPPKNSAFIYGTMMFVRVVLIRDASLALAKASTIAVRYSVVVR
;
A
#
# COMPACT_ATOMS: atom_id res chain seq x y z
N MET A 1 15.53 16.29 -37.93
CA MET A 1 14.45 16.54 -36.96
C MET A 1 14.51 15.45 -35.88
N VAL A 2 14.91 15.83 -34.68
CA VAL A 2 15.40 14.93 -33.62
C VAL A 2 14.24 14.32 -32.84
N ALA A 3 13.97 13.03 -33.07
CA ALA A 3 13.15 12.22 -32.19
C ALA A 3 13.96 11.92 -30.91
N ARG A 4 13.81 12.75 -29.87
CA ARG A 4 14.37 12.46 -28.55
C ARG A 4 13.63 11.26 -27.96
N ARG A 5 14.34 10.14 -27.88
CA ARG A 5 13.96 8.96 -27.08
C ARG A 5 13.56 9.42 -25.69
N LEU A 6 12.29 9.20 -25.33
CA LEU A 6 11.86 9.27 -23.94
C LEU A 6 12.68 8.25 -23.14
N ARG A 7 13.60 8.73 -22.30
CA ARG A 7 14.32 7.85 -21.38
C ARG A 7 13.35 7.31 -20.34
N PRO A 8 13.35 6.00 -20.06
CA PRO A 8 12.57 5.46 -18.96
C PRO A 8 13.10 6.01 -17.63
N TYR A 9 12.19 6.42 -16.76
CA TYR A 9 12.39 6.94 -15.40
C TYR A 9 13.00 5.90 -14.41
N SER A 10 13.73 4.90 -14.92
CA SER A 10 14.27 3.77 -14.17
C SER A 10 15.79 3.86 -13.94
N GLN A 11 16.44 4.99 -14.26
CA GLN A 11 17.90 5.13 -14.18
C GLN A 11 18.41 6.33 -13.35
N LEU A 12 17.55 7.03 -12.60
CA LEU A 12 18.00 8.17 -11.75
C LEU A 12 18.19 7.85 -10.27
N CYS A 13 17.92 6.63 -9.81
CA CYS A 13 18.23 6.21 -8.43
C CYS A 13 19.23 5.05 -8.46
N GLY A 14 20.52 5.38 -8.57
CA GLY A 14 21.59 4.46 -8.25
C GLY A 14 21.60 4.17 -6.75
N GLY A 15 21.79 2.89 -6.40
CA GLY A 15 22.22 2.42 -5.08
C GLY A 15 21.29 2.75 -3.90
N SER A 16 20.65 1.73 -3.33
CA SER A 16 19.91 1.76 -2.06
C SER A 16 18.68 2.68 -2.00
N CYS A 17 17.60 2.33 -2.70
CA CYS A 17 16.30 2.92 -2.41
C CYS A 17 15.36 1.83 -1.87
N SER A 18 15.26 1.83 -0.56
CA SER A 18 14.39 1.03 0.29
C SER A 18 13.01 0.87 -0.33
N THR A 19 12.47 -0.34 -0.22
CA THR A 19 11.06 -0.66 -0.45
C THR A 19 10.14 0.33 0.28
N VAL A 20 9.65 1.33 -0.43
CA VAL A 20 8.58 2.24 0.02
C VAL A 20 7.71 2.52 -1.21
N HIS A 21 6.39 2.42 -1.21
CA HIS A 21 5.42 2.59 -0.14
C HIS A 21 4.25 1.64 -0.37
N PHE A 22 3.91 0.84 0.64
CA PHE A 22 2.56 0.31 0.78
C PHE A 22 1.65 1.51 1.10
N ALA A 23 1.07 2.12 0.07
CA ALA A 23 -0.17 2.86 0.26
C ALA A 23 -1.25 1.82 0.60
N GLU A 24 -1.99 2.10 1.65
CA GLU A 24 -3.12 1.32 2.11
C GLU A 24 -4.20 1.31 1.02
N ILE A 25 -4.15 0.31 0.13
CA ILE A 25 -5.22 -0.01 -0.82
C ILE A 25 -6.30 -0.77 -0.05
N ALA A 26 -6.94 -0.11 0.90
CA ALA A 26 -8.23 -0.52 1.41
C ALA A 26 -9.27 0.36 0.69
N LYS A 27 -10.06 -0.27 -0.18
CA LYS A 27 -11.02 0.34 -1.14
C LYS A 27 -10.39 1.06 -2.34
N PHE A 28 -9.69 0.30 -3.18
CA PHE A 28 -9.89 0.50 -4.62
C PHE A 28 -11.06 -0.40 -4.99
N ASP A 29 -12.24 0.20 -5.07
CA ASP A 29 -13.39 -0.46 -5.66
C ASP A 29 -12.98 -1.06 -7.01
N SER A 30 -13.51 -2.25 -7.27
CA SER A 30 -13.37 -3.07 -8.48
C SER A 30 -13.78 -2.38 -9.79
N VAL A 31 -13.97 -1.05 -9.79
CA VAL A 31 -14.49 -0.24 -10.89
C VAL A 31 -13.39 0.25 -11.85
N PHE A 32 -12.10 0.16 -11.51
CA PHE A 32 -11.04 0.47 -12.48
C PHE A 32 -10.78 -0.65 -13.50
N CYS A 33 -11.50 -1.77 -13.41
CA CYS A 33 -11.38 -2.90 -14.34
C CYS A 33 -12.57 -2.95 -15.31
N SER A 34 -12.99 -1.83 -15.87
CA SER A 34 -13.88 -1.82 -17.03
C SER A 34 -13.33 -0.90 -18.12
N ASN A 35 -12.80 -1.55 -19.16
CA ASN A 35 -12.60 -1.04 -20.53
C ASN A 35 -11.43 -0.08 -20.84
N THR A 36 -10.21 -0.62 -20.82
CA THR A 36 -9.17 -0.21 -21.79
C THR A 36 -8.56 -1.41 -22.50
N ARG A 37 -9.34 -2.06 -23.39
CA ARG A 37 -8.80 -2.92 -24.47
C ARG A 37 -8.42 -2.06 -25.69
N ARG A 38 -7.55 -1.06 -25.49
CA ARG A 38 -6.91 -0.34 -26.61
C ARG A 38 -5.42 -0.23 -26.31
N GLY A 39 -4.61 -1.05 -26.98
CA GLY A 39 -3.15 -1.05 -26.88
C GLY A 39 -2.58 -2.00 -25.83
N ASN A 40 -1.28 -2.28 -25.94
CA ASN A 40 -0.45 -3.25 -25.17
C ASN A 40 -0.36 -3.02 -23.64
N SER A 41 -1.28 -2.28 -23.05
CA SER A 41 -1.29 -1.88 -21.64
C SER A 41 -2.40 -2.60 -20.87
N TYR A 42 -2.07 -3.29 -19.79
CA TYR A 42 -3.06 -3.95 -18.93
C TYR A 42 -2.68 -3.88 -17.45
N ALA A 43 -3.69 -3.73 -16.59
CA ALA A 43 -3.59 -3.93 -15.15
C ALA A 43 -4.16 -5.30 -14.82
N ARG A 44 -3.41 -6.15 -14.11
CA ARG A 44 -3.86 -7.48 -13.70
C ARG A 44 -3.83 -7.60 -12.18
N ALA A 45 -5.00 -7.66 -11.56
CA ALA A 45 -5.15 -8.03 -10.17
C ALA A 45 -5.23 -9.57 -10.04
N ARG A 46 -4.51 -10.15 -9.09
CA ARG A 46 -4.76 -11.53 -8.62
C ARG A 46 -5.08 -11.48 -7.14
N THR A 47 -6.17 -12.15 -6.75
CA THR A 47 -6.79 -12.04 -5.43
C THR A 47 -6.15 -12.90 -4.34
N LYS A 48 -5.19 -13.78 -4.66
CA LYS A 48 -4.57 -14.69 -3.69
C LYS A 48 -3.08 -14.90 -3.95
N ILE A 49 -2.29 -14.74 -2.88
CA ILE A 49 -0.84 -14.97 -2.84
C ILE A 49 -0.49 -16.38 -2.33
N GLY A 50 -1.42 -17.05 -1.62
CA GLY A 50 -1.22 -18.38 -1.03
C GLY A 50 -1.88 -18.52 0.34
N PRO A 51 -1.72 -19.68 1.02
CA PRO A 51 -2.22 -19.86 2.38
C PRO A 51 -1.51 -18.93 3.38
N LYS A 52 -2.27 -18.35 4.31
CA LYS A 52 -1.77 -17.43 5.36
C LYS A 52 -1.85 -18.10 6.72
N LEU A 53 -0.85 -17.85 7.57
CA LEU A 53 -0.82 -18.35 8.95
C LEU A 53 -1.99 -17.82 9.80
N ARG A 54 -2.34 -16.54 9.60
CA ARG A 54 -3.43 -15.87 10.31
C ARG A 54 -4.25 -15.03 9.34
N MET A 55 -5.49 -14.68 9.71
CA MET A 55 -6.40 -13.89 8.88
C MET A 55 -6.74 -14.52 7.52
N LYS A 56 -7.11 -15.81 7.53
CA LYS A 56 -7.48 -16.58 6.31
C LYS A 56 -8.70 -16.03 5.57
N SER A 57 -9.58 -15.29 6.27
CA SER A 57 -10.75 -14.63 5.68
C SER A 57 -10.37 -13.43 4.80
N SER A 58 -9.21 -12.80 5.01
CA SER A 58 -8.78 -11.64 4.23
C SER A 58 -8.14 -12.05 2.89
N ASN A 59 -8.52 -11.37 1.82
CA ASN A 59 -8.13 -11.65 0.43
C ASN A 59 -6.98 -10.76 -0.07
N ASN A 60 -5.87 -10.69 0.69
CA ASN A 60 -4.65 -10.03 0.20
C ASN A 60 -4.17 -10.68 -1.11
N GLY A 61 -4.06 -9.85 -2.14
CA GLY A 61 -3.63 -10.20 -3.48
C GLY A 61 -2.50 -9.29 -3.98
N TYR A 62 -2.07 -9.51 -5.21
CA TYR A 62 -1.09 -8.65 -5.87
C TYR A 62 -1.69 -7.99 -7.12
N LEU A 63 -1.17 -6.83 -7.48
CA LEU A 63 -1.58 -6.05 -8.64
C LEU A 63 -0.36 -5.76 -9.50
N GLY A 64 -0.37 -6.24 -10.74
CA GLY A 64 0.65 -5.94 -11.73
C GLY A 64 0.17 -4.87 -12.71
N PHE A 65 0.96 -3.83 -12.92
CA PHE A 65 0.70 -2.80 -13.92
C PHE A 65 1.66 -2.98 -15.11
N LYS A 66 1.13 -3.10 -16.33
CA LYS A 66 1.92 -3.06 -17.56
C LYS A 66 1.51 -1.84 -18.38
N SER A 67 2.42 -0.86 -18.48
CA SER A 67 2.27 0.35 -19.30
C SER A 67 0.96 1.13 -19.07
N VAL A 68 0.46 1.16 -17.83
CA VAL A 68 -0.76 1.89 -17.45
C VAL A 68 -0.42 3.37 -17.28
N ARG A 69 -1.17 4.25 -17.95
CA ARG A 69 -1.05 5.70 -17.79
C ARG A 69 -2.04 6.18 -16.72
N VAL A 70 -1.53 6.84 -15.69
CA VAL A 70 -2.34 7.44 -14.63
C VAL A 70 -2.31 8.96 -14.81
N PRO A 71 -3.46 9.65 -14.90
CA PRO A 71 -3.49 11.10 -15.01
C PRO A 71 -3.02 11.76 -13.72
N ILE A 72 -2.48 12.98 -13.83
CA ILE A 72 -1.85 13.70 -12.73
C ILE A 72 -2.83 14.00 -11.57
N ASN A 73 -4.11 14.20 -11.88
CA ASN A 73 -5.18 14.45 -10.91
C ASN A 73 -5.44 13.26 -9.96
N HIS A 74 -4.90 12.07 -10.24
CA HIS A 74 -5.04 10.88 -9.38
C HIS A 74 -3.87 10.73 -8.39
N ILE A 75 -2.90 11.64 -8.42
CA ILE A 75 -1.83 11.69 -7.43
C ILE A 75 -2.36 12.40 -6.18
N LEU A 76 -2.07 11.85 -5.01
CA LEU A 76 -2.46 12.46 -3.73
C LEU A 76 -1.59 13.69 -3.44
N MET A 77 -2.06 14.86 -3.88
CA MET A 77 -1.27 16.09 -3.87
C MET A 77 -1.29 16.92 -2.58
N LYS A 78 -1.99 16.47 -1.52
CA LYS A 78 -2.21 17.28 -0.30
C LYS A 78 -0.90 17.73 0.38
N ASN A 79 0.12 16.87 0.40
CA ASN A 79 1.39 17.15 1.08
C ASN A 79 2.57 17.29 0.11
N GLN A 80 2.41 16.91 -1.15
CA GLN A 80 3.45 16.92 -2.18
C GLN A 80 2.80 17.24 -3.52
N GLU A 81 3.41 18.10 -4.33
CA GLU A 81 2.77 18.57 -5.55
C GLU A 81 3.66 18.30 -6.76
N VAL A 82 3.01 17.99 -7.89
CA VAL A 82 3.67 17.90 -9.19
C VAL A 82 2.94 18.89 -10.09
N LEU A 83 3.67 19.92 -10.56
CA LEU A 83 3.13 20.90 -11.49
C LEU A 83 2.97 20.29 -12.89
N PHE A 84 2.14 20.91 -13.74
CA PHE A 84 1.98 20.52 -15.14
C PHE A 84 3.30 20.57 -15.93
N ASP A 85 4.21 21.45 -15.52
CA ASP A 85 5.56 21.59 -16.08
C ASP A 85 6.51 20.44 -15.69
N GLY A 86 6.05 19.54 -14.80
CA GLY A 86 6.83 18.40 -14.32
C GLY A 86 7.73 18.72 -13.13
N THR A 87 7.69 19.94 -12.60
CA THR A 87 8.41 20.33 -11.38
C THR A 87 7.77 19.67 -10.16
N TYR A 88 8.57 19.02 -9.33
CA TYR A 88 8.15 18.40 -8.07
C TYR A 88 8.40 19.34 -6.90
N ILE A 89 7.36 19.61 -6.12
CA ILE A 89 7.46 20.34 -4.86
C ILE A 89 7.44 19.31 -3.73
N PRO A 90 8.57 19.15 -3.00
CA PRO A 90 8.65 18.20 -1.90
C PRO A 90 7.78 18.65 -0.71
N PRO A 91 7.30 17.70 0.11
CA PRO A 91 6.61 18.02 1.36
C PRO A 91 7.51 18.78 2.32
N LYS A 92 6.94 19.72 3.09
CA LYS A 92 7.66 20.42 4.18
C LYS A 92 8.27 19.43 5.17
N ASN A 93 7.52 18.37 5.52
CA ASN A 93 7.99 17.27 6.37
C ASN A 93 7.65 15.92 5.71
N SER A 94 8.66 15.06 5.52
CA SER A 94 8.49 13.71 4.93
C SER A 94 7.72 12.74 5.82
N ALA A 95 7.63 13.01 7.13
CA ALA A 95 6.94 12.15 8.10
C ALA A 95 5.43 12.01 7.83
N PHE A 96 4.78 13.01 7.21
CA PHE A 96 3.34 12.98 6.97
C PHE A 96 2.91 11.92 5.95
N ILE A 97 3.81 11.43 5.10
CA ILE A 97 3.51 10.36 4.14
C ILE A 97 3.19 9.04 4.87
N TYR A 98 3.75 8.86 6.08
CA TYR A 98 3.56 7.65 6.89
C TYR A 98 2.47 7.81 7.96
N GLY A 99 1.68 8.89 7.93
CA GLY A 99 0.73 9.23 8.99
C GLY A 99 -0.26 8.11 9.32
N THR A 100 -0.85 7.46 8.30
CA THR A 100 -1.78 6.33 8.52
C THR A 100 -1.06 5.11 9.09
N MET A 101 0.15 4.81 8.63
CA MET A 101 0.94 3.70 9.19
C MET A 101 1.32 3.92 10.65
N MET A 102 1.60 5.15 11.06
CA MET A 102 1.85 5.48 12.46
C MET A 102 0.59 5.36 13.31
N PHE A 103 -0.56 5.79 12.77
CA PHE A 103 -1.85 5.61 13.43
C PHE A 103 -2.14 4.12 13.69
N VAL A 104 -1.97 3.27 12.67
CA VAL A 104 -2.14 1.81 12.81
C VAL A 104 -1.22 1.24 13.89
N ARG A 105 0.03 1.71 14.00
CA ARG A 105 0.96 1.25 15.06
C ARG A 105 0.44 1.52 16.47
N VAL A 106 -0.21 2.66 16.69
CA VAL A 106 -0.80 2.99 18.00
C VAL A 106 -2.01 2.08 18.29
N VAL A 107 -2.84 1.83 17.28
CA VAL A 107 -4.01 0.95 17.41
C VAL A 107 -3.60 -0.50 17.73
N LEU A 108 -2.52 -1.00 17.10
CA LEU A 108 -2.01 -2.35 17.35
C LEU A 108 -1.65 -2.60 18.81
N ILE A 109 -1.12 -1.60 19.52
CA ILE A 109 -0.77 -1.71 20.94
C ILE A 109 -2.04 -1.93 21.77
N ARG A 110 -3.12 -1.20 21.47
CA ARG A 110 -4.40 -1.37 22.16
C ARG A 110 -4.99 -2.75 21.89
N ASP A 111 -5.00 -3.19 20.65
CA ASP A 111 -5.52 -4.51 20.27
C ASP A 111 -4.72 -5.65 20.93
N ALA A 112 -3.39 -5.52 20.99
CA ALA A 112 -2.54 -6.48 21.66
C ALA A 112 -2.85 -6.57 23.17
N SER A 113 -3.05 -5.44 23.84
CA SER A 113 -3.42 -5.42 25.27
C SER A 113 -4.74 -6.15 25.55
N LEU A 114 -5.74 -5.95 24.69
CA LEU A 114 -7.04 -6.62 24.80
C LEU A 114 -6.95 -8.11 24.50
N ALA A 115 -6.15 -8.51 23.51
CA ALA A 115 -5.92 -9.92 23.20
C ALA A 115 -5.21 -10.64 24.36
N LEU A 116 -4.22 -10.01 24.99
CA LEU A 116 -3.52 -10.54 26.16
C LEU A 116 -4.43 -10.62 27.39
N ALA A 117 -5.28 -9.62 27.63
CA ALA A 117 -6.27 -9.67 28.71
C ALA A 117 -7.23 -10.86 28.54
N LYS A 118 -7.69 -11.14 27.31
CA LYS A 118 -8.52 -12.31 27.02
C LYS A 118 -7.77 -13.63 27.23
N ALA A 119 -6.53 -13.74 26.76
CA ALA A 119 -5.73 -14.95 26.93
C ALA A 119 -5.40 -15.24 28.41
N SER A 120 -5.00 -14.20 29.16
CA SER A 120 -4.66 -14.32 30.59
C SER A 120 -5.87 -14.69 31.44
N THR A 121 -7.05 -14.10 31.20
CA THR A 121 -8.27 -14.50 31.91
C THR A 121 -8.67 -15.95 31.68
N ILE A 122 -8.51 -16.47 30.46
CA ILE A 122 -8.73 -17.90 30.17
C ILE A 122 -7.71 -18.76 30.93
N ALA A 123 -6.43 -18.40 30.87
CA ALA A 123 -5.36 -19.14 31.53
C ALA A 123 -5.57 -19.21 33.05
N VAL A 124 -5.89 -18.08 33.70
CA VAL A 124 -6.13 -18.02 35.15
C VAL A 124 -7.35 -18.87 35.53
N ARG A 125 -8.47 -18.75 34.80
CA ARG A 125 -9.67 -19.57 35.08
C ARG A 125 -9.40 -21.06 34.97
N TYR A 126 -8.64 -21.47 33.95
CA TYR A 126 -8.29 -22.88 33.77
C TYR A 126 -7.33 -23.37 34.86
N SER A 127 -6.36 -22.53 35.27
CA SER A 127 -5.37 -22.89 36.30
C SER A 127 -5.96 -23.12 37.69
N VAL A 128 -7.14 -22.55 37.99
CA VAL A 128 -7.81 -22.75 39.30
C VAL A 128 -8.57 -24.08 39.35
N VAL A 129 -9.01 -24.59 38.20
CA VAL A 129 -9.81 -25.83 38.11
C VAL A 129 -8.93 -27.06 37.89
N VAL A 130 -7.83 -26.92 37.15
CA VAL A 130 -6.86 -28.01 36.98
C VAL A 130 -6.04 -28.14 38.27
N ARG A 131 -6.40 -29.15 39.06
CA ARG A 131 -5.64 -29.68 40.18
C ARG A 131 -5.62 -31.19 40.09
#